data_AF-A0A2A4Z3K6-F1
#
_entry.id   AF-A0A2A4Z3K6-F1
#
_cell.length_a   1.000
_cell.length_b   1.000
_cell.length_c   1.000
_cell.angle_alpha   90.00
_cell.angle_beta   90.00
_cell.angle_gamma   90.00
#
_symmetry.space_group_name_H-M   'P 1'
#
loop_
_entity.id
_entity.type
_entity.pdbx_description
1 polymer ?
#
loop_
_entity_poly.entity_id
_entity_poly.type
_entity_poly.pdbx_seq_one_letter_code
_entity_poly.pdbx_strand_id
1 'polypeptide(L)'
;MNNWTEYIESLFINIEFDDVQVTETDFYHYTIFRKNGTYISFDLIEDQMKIRKVECGKYSVLSDNHSDYEISSVKGVFNKTKPHYIDYLQTSWDGECGNNYELDFGTENKTILNHFLQIPIHIGWIEEYYKYRDDYYKIELKVNVPCDYLKYKIILLHFVEQDIPLLGDRTNRLIRAWFADLKINSNNRKIEKEIVEAIESLR
;
A
#
# COMPACT_ATOMS: atom_id res chain seq x y z
N MET A 1 -10.89 11.29 22.98
CA MET A 1 -10.21 11.14 21.70
C MET A 1 -10.14 12.49 21.05
N ASN A 2 -9.01 13.14 21.26
CA ASN A 2 -8.80 14.54 20.97
C ASN A 2 -8.05 14.75 19.65
N ASN A 3 -7.28 13.76 19.19
CA ASN A 3 -6.48 13.83 17.97
C ASN A 3 -6.36 12.44 17.28
N TRP A 4 -5.66 12.40 16.15
CA TRP A 4 -5.49 11.16 15.38
C TRP A 4 -4.67 10.10 16.13
N THR A 5 -3.64 10.48 16.87
CA THR A 5 -2.81 9.54 17.64
C THR A 5 -3.64 8.74 18.63
N GLU A 6 -4.40 9.41 19.51
CA GLU A 6 -5.27 8.73 20.49
C GLU A 6 -6.31 7.83 19.81
N TYR A 7 -6.79 8.23 18.62
CA TYR A 7 -7.76 7.43 17.87
C TYR A 7 -7.11 6.19 17.25
N ILE A 8 -5.95 6.33 16.62
CA ILE A 8 -5.20 5.23 16.00
C ILE A 8 -4.77 4.21 17.06
N GLU A 9 -4.22 4.66 18.18
CA GLU A 9 -3.85 3.80 19.31
C GLU A 9 -5.04 2.98 19.81
N SER A 10 -6.24 3.57 19.84
CA SER A 10 -7.44 2.86 20.27
C SER A 10 -7.94 1.80 19.28
N LEU A 11 -7.74 2.02 17.97
CA LEU A 11 -8.06 1.01 16.95
C LEU A 11 -7.16 -0.22 17.11
N PHE A 12 -5.96 0.01 17.64
CA PHE A 12 -4.89 -0.96 17.71
C PHE A 12 -4.63 -1.51 19.12
N ILE A 13 -5.44 -1.12 20.11
CA ILE A 13 -5.19 -1.41 21.54
C ILE A 13 -5.11 -2.90 21.89
N ASN A 14 -5.77 -3.75 21.10
CA ASN A 14 -5.80 -5.20 21.31
C ASN A 14 -4.89 -5.99 20.35
N ILE A 15 -4.10 -5.28 19.53
CA ILE A 15 -3.21 -5.90 18.55
C ILE A 15 -1.78 -5.92 19.12
N GLU A 16 -1.21 -7.11 19.26
CA GLU A 16 0.21 -7.26 19.59
C GLU A 16 1.04 -7.19 18.31
N PHE A 17 1.68 -6.05 18.02
CA PHE A 17 2.50 -5.88 16.82
C PHE A 17 3.88 -6.53 16.96
N ASP A 18 4.46 -6.93 15.83
CA ASP A 18 5.83 -7.45 15.76
C ASP A 18 6.84 -6.31 15.97
N ASP A 19 6.53 -5.12 15.44
CA ASP A 19 7.30 -3.89 15.64
C ASP A 19 6.40 -2.65 15.52
N VAL A 20 6.73 -1.61 16.30
CA VAL A 20 6.11 -0.29 16.22
C VAL A 20 7.19 0.77 16.23
N GLN A 21 7.33 1.49 15.12
CA GLN A 21 8.30 2.56 14.96
C GLN A 21 7.58 3.90 15.05
N VAL A 22 8.04 4.77 15.96
CA VAL A 22 7.56 6.14 16.11
C VAL A 22 8.70 7.11 15.82
N THR A 23 8.46 8.08 14.96
CA THR A 23 9.36 9.19 14.67
C THR A 23 8.62 10.49 14.91
N GLU A 24 9.11 11.31 15.84
CA GLU A 24 8.50 12.58 16.19
C GLU A 24 9.50 13.71 15.98
N THR A 25 9.05 14.76 15.30
CA THR A 25 9.80 15.99 15.06
C THR A 25 8.88 17.18 15.29
N ASP A 26 9.43 18.40 15.29
CA ASP A 26 8.64 19.63 15.42
C ASP A 26 7.61 19.84 14.28
N PHE A 27 7.72 19.11 13.17
CA PHE A 27 6.90 19.31 11.97
C PHE A 27 5.96 18.15 11.65
N TYR A 28 6.30 16.93 12.07
CA TYR A 28 5.49 15.75 11.78
C TYR A 28 5.70 14.67 12.84
N HIS A 29 4.66 13.86 13.01
CA HIS A 29 4.64 12.65 13.81
C HIS A 29 4.32 11.48 12.88
N TYR A 30 5.25 10.54 12.76
CA TYR A 30 5.15 9.41 11.85
C TYR A 30 5.20 8.09 12.64
N THR A 31 4.23 7.23 12.40
CA THR A 31 4.12 5.92 13.07
C THR A 31 4.02 4.81 12.04
N ILE A 32 4.78 3.73 12.21
CA ILE A 32 4.63 2.48 11.45
C ILE A 32 4.29 1.36 12.42
N PHE A 33 3.24 0.61 12.13
CA PHE A 33 2.87 -0.63 12.80
C PHE A 33 3.14 -1.81 11.86
N ARG A 34 3.83 -2.85 12.35
CA ARG A 34 4.22 -4.03 11.57
C ARG A 34 3.72 -5.32 12.21
N LYS A 35 3.05 -6.17 11.43
CA LYS A 35 2.61 -7.49 11.87
C LYS A 35 2.42 -8.45 10.69
N ASN A 36 2.82 -9.71 10.84
CA ASN A 36 2.56 -10.78 9.86
C ASN A 36 3.06 -10.46 8.44
N GLY A 37 4.17 -9.73 8.31
CA GLY A 37 4.71 -9.33 7.00
C GLY A 37 3.97 -8.16 6.32
N THR A 38 2.96 -7.58 6.98
CA THR A 38 2.23 -6.38 6.54
C THR A 38 2.50 -5.20 7.47
N TYR A 39 2.72 -4.02 6.90
CA TYR A 39 2.84 -2.78 7.66
C TYR A 39 1.69 -1.82 7.32
N ILE A 40 1.42 -0.93 8.27
CA ILE A 40 0.64 0.28 8.05
C ILE A 40 1.35 1.47 8.68
N SER A 41 1.41 2.59 7.96
CA SER A 41 2.02 3.82 8.42
C SER A 41 1.07 5.01 8.36
N PHE A 42 1.26 5.90 9.32
CA PHE A 42 0.50 7.13 9.49
C PHE A 42 1.48 8.28 9.60
N ASP A 43 1.25 9.32 8.80
CA ASP A 43 2.01 10.55 8.80
C ASP A 43 1.09 11.68 9.26
N LEU A 44 1.35 12.23 10.44
CA LEU A 44 0.50 13.20 11.12
C LEU A 44 1.20 14.55 11.20
N ILE A 45 0.44 15.62 10.98
CA ILE A 45 0.89 17.01 11.03
C ILE A 45 -0.11 17.86 11.82
N GLU A 46 0.20 19.16 11.98
CA GLU A 46 -0.68 20.13 12.63
C GLU A 46 -1.12 19.67 14.03
N ASP A 47 -0.15 19.42 14.92
CA ASP A 47 -0.38 18.92 16.29
C ASP A 47 -1.20 17.62 16.33
N GLN A 48 -0.96 16.73 15.35
CA GLN A 48 -1.64 15.43 15.20
C GLN A 48 -3.14 15.55 14.90
N MET A 49 -3.61 16.73 14.49
CA MET A 49 -5.00 16.99 14.09
C MET A 49 -5.27 16.69 12.63
N LYS A 50 -4.23 16.48 11.82
CA LYS A 50 -4.36 16.09 10.42
C LYS A 50 -3.47 14.90 10.10
N ILE A 51 -4.04 13.90 9.42
CA ILE A 51 -3.28 12.88 8.71
C ILE A 51 -2.87 13.49 7.36
N ARG A 52 -1.57 13.56 7.11
CA ARG A 52 -1.00 13.91 5.81
C ARG A 52 -1.06 12.75 4.83
N LYS A 53 -0.77 11.53 5.30
CA LYS A 53 -0.72 10.31 4.49
C LYS A 53 -0.98 9.07 5.34
N VAL A 54 -1.65 8.08 4.75
CA VAL A 54 -1.71 6.71 5.26
C VAL A 54 -1.30 5.75 4.16
N GLU A 55 -0.44 4.81 4.50
CA GLU A 55 0.10 3.82 3.57
C GLU A 55 0.15 2.44 4.23
N CYS A 56 -0.01 1.39 3.44
CA CYS A 56 0.22 0.02 3.85
C CYS A 56 0.98 -0.76 2.76
N GLY A 57 1.63 -1.84 3.16
CA GLY A 57 2.39 -2.67 2.22
C GLY A 57 3.04 -3.85 2.92
N LYS A 58 3.98 -4.49 2.23
CA LYS A 58 4.72 -5.65 2.74
C LYS A 58 6.07 -5.24 3.32
N TYR A 59 6.46 -5.87 4.41
CA TYR A 59 7.83 -5.79 4.95
C TYR A 59 8.41 -7.20 5.11
N SER A 60 9.74 -7.30 5.10
CA SER A 60 10.45 -8.54 5.40
C SER A 60 11.40 -8.31 6.55
N VAL A 61 11.47 -9.30 7.44
CA VAL A 61 12.46 -9.39 8.50
C VAL A 61 13.62 -10.24 7.97
N LEU A 62 14.83 -9.71 7.87
CA LEU A 62 16.00 -10.56 7.60
C LEU A 62 16.32 -11.38 8.84
N SER A 63 16.55 -12.68 8.65
CA SER A 63 16.74 -13.67 9.72
C SER A 63 17.93 -13.40 10.65
N ASP A 64 18.85 -12.48 10.31
CA ASP A 64 20.15 -12.40 10.99
C ASP A 64 20.57 -11.01 11.50
N ASN A 65 19.74 -9.95 11.45
CA ASN A 65 19.94 -8.73 12.26
C ASN A 65 18.83 -7.69 11.99
N HIS A 66 18.13 -7.30 13.08
CA HIS A 66 17.20 -6.20 13.35
C HIS A 66 17.04 -5.03 12.34
N SER A 67 16.89 -5.32 11.06
CA SER A 67 16.58 -4.34 10.04
C SER A 67 15.41 -4.85 9.22
N ASP A 68 14.23 -4.38 9.60
CA ASP A 68 13.05 -4.51 8.76
C ASP A 68 13.21 -3.53 7.61
N TYR A 69 13.13 -4.03 6.38
CA TYR A 69 13.01 -3.16 5.22
C TYR A 69 11.76 -3.51 4.43
N GLU A 70 11.22 -2.46 3.85
CA GLU A 70 10.11 -2.55 2.92
C GLU A 70 10.57 -3.35 1.69
N ILE A 71 9.87 -4.43 1.39
CA ILE A 71 10.10 -5.26 0.19
C ILE A 71 9.01 -5.06 -0.86
N SER A 72 8.06 -4.17 -0.58
CA SER A 72 6.85 -4.06 -1.37
C SER A 72 7.13 -3.42 -2.72
N SER A 73 6.91 -4.17 -3.80
CA SER A 73 6.88 -3.61 -5.16
C SER A 73 5.61 -2.78 -5.42
N VAL A 74 4.66 -2.80 -4.49
CA VAL A 74 3.39 -2.07 -4.54
C VAL A 74 2.99 -1.66 -3.13
N LYS A 75 2.46 -0.45 -2.96
CA LYS A 75 1.97 0.08 -1.70
C LYS A 75 0.50 0.45 -1.86
N GLY A 76 -0.31 0.12 -0.85
CA GLY A 76 -1.67 0.62 -0.72
C GLY A 76 -1.65 2.00 -0.08
N VAL A 77 -2.25 3.00 -0.71
CA VAL A 77 -2.30 4.38 -0.20
C VAL A 77 -3.73 4.83 -0.03
N PHE A 78 -3.98 5.59 1.03
CA PHE A 78 -5.28 6.20 1.25
C PHE A 78 -5.58 7.25 0.17
N ASN A 79 -6.72 7.17 -0.50
CA ASN A 79 -7.13 8.15 -1.51
C ASN A 79 -8.65 8.30 -1.56
N LYS A 80 -9.17 9.47 -1.18
CA LYS A 80 -10.62 9.77 -1.11
C LYS A 80 -11.37 9.63 -2.44
N THR A 81 -10.66 9.62 -3.56
CA THR A 81 -11.27 9.52 -4.90
C THR A 81 -11.50 8.08 -5.36
N LYS A 82 -11.00 7.08 -4.62
CA LYS A 82 -11.02 5.67 -5.01
C LYS A 82 -12.06 4.86 -4.24
N PRO A 83 -12.57 3.75 -4.82
CA PRO A 83 -13.40 2.80 -4.09
C PRO A 83 -12.70 2.31 -2.82
N HIS A 84 -13.44 2.24 -1.71
CA HIS A 84 -12.91 1.87 -0.39
C HIS A 84 -11.73 2.75 0.08
N TYR A 85 -11.56 3.92 -0.55
CA TYR A 85 -10.50 4.88 -0.29
C TYR A 85 -9.07 4.33 -0.40
N ILE A 86 -8.86 3.29 -1.20
CA ILE A 86 -7.54 2.69 -1.44
C ILE A 86 -7.12 2.86 -2.90
N ASP A 87 -5.87 3.25 -3.13
CA ASP A 87 -5.20 3.12 -4.42
C ASP A 87 -3.95 2.25 -4.23
N TYR A 88 -3.44 1.66 -5.30
CA TYR A 88 -2.20 0.89 -5.27
C TYR A 88 -1.18 1.47 -6.24
N LEU A 89 0.03 1.73 -5.74
CA LEU A 89 1.10 2.39 -6.48
C LEU A 89 2.39 1.55 -6.41
N GLN A 90 3.16 1.49 -7.51
CA GLN A 90 4.44 0.75 -7.53
C GLN A 90 5.49 1.38 -6.62
N THR A 91 5.50 2.71 -6.58
CA THR A 91 6.25 3.52 -5.63
C THR A 91 5.34 4.62 -5.10
N SER A 92 5.49 4.92 -3.83
CA SER A 92 4.77 5.96 -3.12
C SER A 92 5.85 6.93 -2.65
N TRP A 93 5.98 8.04 -3.36
CA TRP A 93 6.97 9.10 -3.09
C TRP A 93 6.29 10.24 -2.31
N ASP A 94 6.86 11.44 -2.27
CA ASP A 94 6.17 12.64 -1.76
C ASP A 94 5.01 13.14 -2.68
N GLY A 95 4.62 12.34 -3.68
CA GLY A 95 3.59 12.68 -4.67
C GLY A 95 2.15 12.52 -4.16
N GLU A 96 1.93 11.70 -3.14
CA GLU A 96 0.63 11.50 -2.50
C GLU A 96 0.36 12.60 -1.47
N CYS A 97 0.18 13.83 -1.95
CA CYS A 97 -0.06 15.00 -1.13
C CYS A 97 -1.36 15.73 -1.49
N GLY A 98 -1.84 16.55 -0.56
CA GLY A 98 -3.00 17.40 -0.73
C GLY A 98 -4.34 16.71 -0.43
N ASN A 99 -5.41 17.44 -0.73
CA ASN A 99 -6.75 17.16 -0.21
C ASN A 99 -7.32 15.77 -0.51
N ASN A 100 -6.77 15.00 -1.45
CA ASN A 100 -7.26 13.63 -1.72
C ASN A 100 -6.70 12.60 -0.73
N TYR A 101 -5.53 12.88 -0.15
CA TYR A 101 -4.79 11.97 0.75
C TYR A 101 -4.88 12.42 2.21
N GLU A 102 -5.21 13.69 2.44
CA GLU A 102 -5.29 14.27 3.79
C GLU A 102 -6.64 14.03 4.49
N LEU A 103 -6.59 13.91 5.82
CA LEU A 103 -7.78 13.82 6.69
C LEU A 103 -7.62 14.70 7.94
N ASP A 104 -8.48 15.71 8.06
CA ASP A 104 -8.65 16.46 9.30
C ASP A 104 -9.34 15.60 10.36
N PHE A 105 -9.00 15.79 11.63
CA PHE A 105 -9.61 15.04 12.71
C PHE A 105 -11.09 15.39 12.85
N GLY A 106 -11.96 14.38 12.71
CA GLY A 106 -13.40 14.57 12.78
C GLY A 106 -14.16 13.25 12.64
N THR A 107 -15.42 13.23 13.09
CA THR A 107 -16.24 12.01 13.13
C THR A 107 -16.43 11.38 11.74
N GLU A 108 -16.71 12.19 10.72
CA GLU A 108 -16.86 11.70 9.33
C GLU A 108 -15.56 11.11 8.80
N ASN A 109 -14.44 11.81 9.01
CA ASN A 109 -13.13 11.37 8.55
C ASN A 109 -12.63 10.11 9.27
N LYS A 110 -13.05 9.87 10.52
CA LYS A 110 -12.82 8.60 11.21
C LYS A 110 -13.51 7.44 10.52
N THR A 111 -14.75 7.62 10.07
CA THR A 111 -15.47 6.60 9.29
C THR A 111 -14.77 6.32 7.96
N ILE A 112 -14.30 7.37 7.28
CA ILE A 112 -13.53 7.25 6.04
C ILE A 112 -12.24 6.46 6.27
N LEU A 113 -11.47 6.83 7.30
CA LEU A 113 -10.24 6.12 7.66
C LEU A 113 -10.52 4.65 7.97
N ASN A 114 -11.51 4.35 8.82
CA ASN A 114 -11.85 2.98 9.17
C ASN A 114 -12.17 2.13 7.94
N HIS A 115 -12.82 2.71 6.94
CA HIS A 115 -13.16 1.99 5.71
C HIS A 115 -11.92 1.63 4.88
N PHE A 116 -10.95 2.54 4.78
CA PHE A 116 -9.63 2.22 4.23
C PHE A 116 -8.94 1.12 5.04
N LEU A 117 -8.92 1.27 6.36
CA LEU A 117 -8.24 0.37 7.30
C LEU A 117 -8.81 -1.06 7.32
N GLN A 118 -10.08 -1.26 6.91
CA GLN A 118 -10.63 -2.61 6.77
C GLN A 118 -9.74 -3.52 5.93
N ILE A 119 -9.09 -2.97 4.89
CA ILE A 119 -8.27 -3.75 3.97
C ILE A 119 -6.99 -4.25 4.65
N PRO A 120 -6.05 -3.38 5.08
CA PRO A 120 -4.81 -3.84 5.71
C PRO A 120 -5.03 -4.50 7.07
N ILE A 121 -6.10 -4.15 7.81
CA ILE A 121 -6.34 -4.75 9.13
C ILE A 121 -7.02 -6.10 9.02
N HIS A 122 -8.08 -6.26 8.20
CA HIS A 122 -8.96 -7.44 8.28
C HIS A 122 -9.04 -8.31 7.04
N ILE A 123 -8.70 -7.77 5.86
CA ILE A 123 -9.00 -8.44 4.58
C ILE A 123 -7.72 -8.93 3.89
N GLY A 124 -6.66 -8.12 3.87
CA GLY A 124 -5.47 -8.38 3.06
C GLY A 124 -5.75 -8.23 1.56
N TRP A 125 -4.83 -8.69 0.72
CA TRP A 125 -4.99 -8.70 -0.73
C TRP A 125 -4.14 -9.76 -1.41
N ILE A 126 -4.38 -9.98 -2.70
CA ILE A 126 -3.61 -10.90 -3.54
C ILE A 126 -2.87 -10.08 -4.59
N GLU A 127 -1.59 -10.40 -4.79
CA GLU A 127 -0.77 -9.86 -5.86
C GLU A 127 -0.47 -10.95 -6.88
N GLU A 128 -0.88 -10.71 -8.13
CA GLU A 128 -0.54 -11.58 -9.26
C GLU A 128 0.53 -10.90 -10.10
N TYR A 129 1.75 -11.43 -10.01
CA TYR A 129 2.90 -10.96 -10.75
C TYR A 129 3.01 -11.68 -12.09
N TYR A 130 2.94 -10.92 -13.18
CA TYR A 130 3.01 -11.44 -14.53
C TYR A 130 4.44 -11.35 -15.07
N LYS A 131 5.01 -12.49 -15.43
CA LYS A 131 6.33 -12.64 -16.07
C LYS A 131 6.19 -12.90 -17.56
N TYR A 132 7.10 -12.34 -18.35
CA TYR A 132 7.32 -12.70 -19.75
C TYR A 132 8.82 -12.70 -20.04
N ARG A 133 9.36 -13.85 -20.48
CA ARG A 133 10.81 -14.05 -20.72
C ARG A 133 11.66 -13.63 -19.51
N ASP A 134 11.28 -14.14 -18.34
CA ASP A 134 11.96 -13.96 -17.04
C ASP A 134 11.93 -12.55 -16.42
N ASP A 135 11.33 -11.57 -17.09
CA ASP A 135 11.07 -10.25 -16.54
C ASP A 135 9.62 -10.10 -16.06
N TYR A 136 9.43 -9.55 -14.86
CA TYR A 136 8.12 -9.07 -14.41
C TYR A 136 7.76 -7.77 -15.17
N TYR A 137 6.57 -7.72 -15.74
CA TYR A 137 6.11 -6.55 -16.51
C TYR A 137 4.82 -5.93 -15.98
N LYS A 138 4.07 -6.66 -15.14
CA LYS A 138 2.76 -6.24 -14.63
C LYS A 138 2.45 -6.91 -13.31
N ILE A 139 1.78 -6.19 -12.44
CA ILE A 139 1.11 -6.73 -11.25
C ILE A 139 -0.39 -6.47 -11.37
N GLU A 140 -1.20 -7.47 -11.05
CA GLU A 140 -2.63 -7.30 -10.82
C GLU A 140 -2.94 -7.55 -9.34
N LEU A 141 -3.48 -6.54 -8.67
CA LEU A 141 -3.89 -6.64 -7.27
C LEU A 141 -5.38 -6.92 -7.19
N LYS A 142 -5.75 -7.79 -6.26
CA LYS A 142 -7.11 -8.29 -6.09
C LYS A 142 -7.48 -8.21 -4.62
N VAL A 143 -8.55 -7.47 -4.30
CA VAL A 143 -9.07 -7.30 -2.95
C VAL A 143 -10.51 -7.80 -2.90
N ASN A 144 -10.78 -8.78 -2.05
CA ASN A 144 -12.11 -9.35 -1.86
C ASN A 144 -12.77 -8.69 -0.65
N VAL A 145 -13.56 -7.65 -0.86
CA VAL A 145 -14.32 -7.00 0.22
C VAL A 145 -15.72 -7.64 0.32
N PRO A 146 -16.41 -7.59 1.48
CA PRO A 146 -17.64 -8.38 1.72
C PRO A 146 -18.77 -8.24 0.68
N CYS A 147 -18.80 -7.17 -0.11
CA CYS A 147 -19.84 -6.90 -1.12
C CYS A 147 -19.28 -6.48 -2.50
N ASP A 148 -17.96 -6.52 -2.70
CA ASP A 148 -17.34 -6.02 -3.93
C ASP A 148 -16.00 -6.72 -4.20
N TYR A 149 -15.47 -6.55 -5.41
CA TYR A 149 -14.19 -7.07 -5.83
C TYR A 149 -13.38 -5.97 -6.49
N LEU A 150 -12.34 -5.51 -5.78
CA LEU A 150 -11.46 -4.48 -6.31
C LEU A 150 -10.31 -5.12 -7.08
N LYS A 151 -10.08 -4.62 -8.29
CA LYS A 151 -8.97 -5.04 -9.14
C LYS A 151 -8.16 -3.84 -9.61
N TYR A 152 -6.86 -3.87 -9.30
CA TYR A 152 -5.91 -2.86 -9.74
C TYR A 152 -4.87 -3.48 -10.68
N LYS A 153 -4.44 -2.74 -11.69
CA LYS A 153 -3.42 -3.17 -12.65
C LYS A 153 -2.30 -2.14 -12.67
N ILE A 154 -1.09 -2.59 -12.42
CA ILE A 154 0.13 -1.76 -12.43
C ILE A 154 1.07 -2.34 -13.48
N ILE A 155 1.47 -1.52 -14.45
CA ILE A 155 2.55 -1.88 -15.38
C ILE A 155 3.87 -1.48 -14.73
N LEU A 156 4.76 -2.45 -14.59
CA LEU A 156 5.99 -2.25 -13.82
C LEU A 156 7.00 -1.42 -14.61
N LEU A 157 7.40 -0.31 -14.01
CA LEU A 157 8.59 0.46 -14.38
C LEU A 157 9.83 -0.22 -13.81
N HIS A 158 10.96 -0.12 -14.51
CA HIS A 158 12.24 -0.58 -14.00
C HIS A 158 12.69 0.31 -12.82
N PHE A 159 13.51 -0.22 -11.91
CA PHE A 159 13.94 0.51 -10.69
C PHE A 159 14.47 1.93 -10.97
N VAL A 160 15.37 2.07 -11.96
CA VAL A 160 15.92 3.36 -12.40
C VAL A 160 14.85 4.32 -12.96
N GLU A 161 13.76 3.79 -13.51
CA GLU A 161 12.65 4.57 -14.09
C GLU A 161 11.63 5.01 -13.03
N GLN A 162 11.71 4.50 -11.79
CA GLN A 162 10.80 4.86 -10.70
C GLN A 162 11.16 6.20 -10.07
N ASP A 163 12.44 6.60 -10.12
CA ASP A 163 12.93 7.87 -9.55
C ASP A 163 12.58 9.07 -10.45
N ILE A 164 12.78 8.96 -11.77
CA ILE A 164 12.49 10.02 -12.75
C ILE A 164 11.93 9.39 -14.04
N PRO A 165 10.63 9.05 -14.09
CA PRO A 165 10.06 8.42 -15.27
C PRO A 165 9.97 9.43 -16.43
N LEU A 166 10.75 9.23 -17.49
CA LEU A 166 10.57 9.96 -18.73
C LEU A 166 9.29 9.47 -19.43
N LEU A 167 8.59 10.37 -20.13
CA LEU A 167 7.35 10.01 -20.86
C LEU A 167 7.57 8.89 -21.90
N GLY A 168 8.76 8.84 -22.49
CA GLY A 168 9.16 7.77 -23.41
C GLY A 168 9.24 6.39 -22.74
N ASP A 169 9.72 6.33 -21.50
CA ASP A 169 9.90 5.08 -20.76
C ASP A 169 8.56 4.47 -20.37
N ARG A 170 7.64 5.30 -19.85
CA ARG A 170 6.26 4.86 -19.56
C ARG A 170 5.56 4.31 -20.80
N THR A 171 5.68 5.00 -21.94
CA THR A 171 5.06 4.56 -23.20
C THR A 171 5.67 3.24 -23.70
N ASN A 172 6.99 3.10 -23.65
CA ASN A 172 7.69 1.87 -24.02
C ASN A 172 7.27 0.68 -23.13
N ARG A 173 7.07 0.89 -21.84
CA ARG A 173 6.59 -0.15 -20.91
C ARG A 173 5.17 -0.58 -21.22
N LEU A 174 4.27 0.36 -21.51
CA LEU A 174 2.91 0.05 -21.95
C LEU A 174 2.90 -0.80 -23.23
N ILE A 175 3.74 -0.45 -24.22
CA ILE A 175 3.88 -1.21 -25.47
C ILE A 175 4.39 -2.62 -25.18
N ARG A 176 5.45 -2.76 -24.37
CA ARG A 176 5.99 -4.08 -23.99
C ARG A 176 4.97 -4.93 -23.26
N ALA A 177 4.25 -4.36 -22.30
CA ALA A 177 3.20 -5.04 -21.57
C ALA A 177 2.06 -5.49 -22.50
N TRP A 178 1.66 -4.63 -23.45
CA TRP A 178 0.68 -4.96 -24.47
C TRP A 178 1.14 -6.13 -25.35
N PHE A 179 2.39 -6.11 -25.84
CA PHE A 179 2.96 -7.22 -26.59
C PHE A 179 2.99 -8.52 -25.78
N ALA A 180 3.37 -8.46 -24.49
CA ALA A 180 3.35 -9.61 -23.60
C ALA A 180 1.92 -10.14 -23.38
N ASP A 181 0.92 -9.26 -23.28
CA ASP A 181 -0.50 -9.59 -23.09
C ASP A 181 -1.16 -10.24 -24.35
N LEU A 182 -0.52 -10.21 -25.53
CA LEU A 182 -1.03 -10.87 -26.75
C LEU A 182 -1.22 -12.39 -26.56
N LYS A 183 -2.31 -12.95 -27.13
CA LYS A 183 -2.66 -14.37 -26.99
C LYS A 183 -1.57 -15.32 -27.51
N ILE A 184 -0.86 -14.94 -28.58
CA ILE A 184 0.26 -15.71 -29.14
C ILE A 184 1.40 -15.94 -28.13
N ASN A 185 1.50 -15.08 -27.11
CA ASN A 185 2.53 -15.12 -26.08
C ASN A 185 2.07 -15.85 -24.81
N SER A 186 0.83 -16.37 -24.75
CA SER A 186 0.26 -16.95 -23.52
C SER A 186 1.11 -18.08 -22.93
N ASN A 187 1.69 -18.93 -23.78
CA ASN A 187 2.48 -20.09 -23.35
C ASN A 187 3.82 -19.69 -22.71
N ASN A 188 4.28 -18.45 -22.95
CA ASN A 188 5.52 -17.90 -22.40
C ASN A 188 5.26 -16.96 -21.21
N ARG A 189 3.99 -16.81 -20.80
CA ARG A 189 3.63 -16.06 -19.61
C ARG A 189 3.56 -16.97 -18.40
N LYS A 190 4.13 -16.52 -17.30
CA LYS A 190 3.96 -17.12 -15.97
C LYS A 190 3.29 -16.12 -15.05
N ILE A 191 2.44 -16.62 -14.16
CA ILE A 191 1.79 -15.81 -13.13
C ILE A 191 2.23 -16.38 -11.80
N GLU A 192 2.87 -15.54 -10.98
CA GLU A 192 3.24 -15.86 -9.62
C GLU A 192 2.27 -15.14 -8.69
N LYS A 193 1.73 -15.89 -7.73
CA LYS A 193 0.70 -15.39 -6.83
C LYS A 193 1.32 -15.24 -5.44
N GLU A 194 1.11 -14.08 -4.86
CA GLU A 194 1.46 -13.79 -3.47
C GLU A 194 0.20 -13.36 -2.72
N ILE A 195 0.06 -13.83 -1.48
CA ILE A 195 -1.03 -13.45 -0.59
C ILE A 195 -0.43 -12.52 0.45
N VAL A 196 -1.00 -11.32 0.55
CA VAL A 196 -0.64 -10.36 1.58
C VAL A 196 -1.64 -10.48 2.70
N GLU A 197 -1.17 -10.99 3.83
CA GLU A 197 -1.98 -11.25 5.01
C GLU A 197 -2.42 -9.93 5.65
N ALA A 198 -3.63 -9.92 6.22
CA ALA A 198 -4.09 -8.82 7.04
C ALA A 198 -3.35 -8.81 8.39
N ILE A 199 -3.28 -7.64 9.03
CA ILE A 199 -2.70 -7.51 10.38
C ILE A 199 -3.45 -8.42 11.37
N GLU A 200 -4.78 -8.45 11.29
CA GLU A 200 -5.66 -9.34 12.01
C GLU A 200 -6.63 -10.04 11.05
N SER A 201 -6.35 -11.29 10.71
CA SER A 201 -7.33 -12.11 10.00
C SER A 201 -8.57 -12.31 10.89
N LEU A 202 -9.76 -11.99 10.35
CA LEU A 202 -11.02 -12.40 10.94
C LEU A 202 -11.04 -13.95 10.96
N ARG A 203 -10.79 -14.54 12.12
CA ARG A 203 -10.95 -15.98 12.37
C ARG A 203 -12.39 -16.32 12.69
#